data_AF-A0A7S2JWK0-F1
#
_entry.id   AF-A0A7S2JWK0-F1
#
_cell.length_a   1.000
_cell.length_b   1.000
_cell.length_c   1.000
_cell.angle_alpha   90.00
_cell.angle_beta   90.00
_cell.angle_gamma   90.00
#
_symmetry.space_group_name_H-M   'P 1'
#
loop_
_entity.id
_entity.type
_entity.pdbx_description
1 polymer ?
#
loop_
_entity_poly.entity_id
_entity_poly.type
_entity_poly.pdbx_seq_one_letter_code
_entity_poly.pdbx_strand_id
1 'polypeptide(L)'
;MYLLSTQRDPHTINYLEDFLQTPNLLDFHGTGALNTTIFPTWESLFLKLMEEPKSDIVVKVRRQGRRSRRGFLVGNDHLSLANATLPPENPYLQEKFEEYTIEVDPMNLVRRIMSVREQIAEEFTYDLDVVQIASTLTFKNYQESIRRARDGESSDRCKPAELSEYCDVSSEPVVEDENTNLSMVFGDEAGYRASSPLRRANLDLLQLICTQEAIHRVLCSCKGDEAERSQFEYLRDFYSERLSYFDGNVEHGRHERFMKELMTAPPKIVTSRGLTSKKSKNMQMVDPLRLAEEILLTRSRVAEEWKLEVFHDVASEHNVALYRVMLDKRLMKSDEDDELKEQEDSLPIEVLNRKKNLTGVSDAFQ
;
A
#
# COMPACT_ATOMS: atom_id res chain seq x y z
N MET A 1 -4.69 3.48 9.81
CA MET A 1 -4.22 4.89 9.71
C MET A 1 -3.53 5.41 10.98
N TYR A 2 -4.10 5.27 12.19
CA TYR A 2 -3.46 5.82 13.41
C TYR A 2 -2.00 5.38 13.61
N LEU A 3 -1.70 4.08 13.52
CA LEU A 3 -0.33 3.57 13.65
C LEU A 3 0.62 4.12 12.57
N LEU A 4 0.18 4.20 11.30
CA LEU A 4 0.96 4.79 10.21
C LEU A 4 1.25 6.28 10.46
N SER A 5 0.32 7.03 11.04
CA SER A 5 0.52 8.45 11.34
C SER A 5 1.35 8.69 12.61
N THR A 6 1.30 7.78 13.59
CA THR A 6 1.91 8.00 14.92
C THR A 6 3.25 7.32 15.12
N GLN A 7 3.51 6.22 14.41
CA GLN A 7 4.79 5.52 14.42
C GLN A 7 5.65 5.86 13.18
N ARG A 8 5.25 6.90 12.44
CA ARG A 8 6.01 7.40 11.30
C ARG A 8 7.36 7.91 11.79
N ASP A 9 8.44 7.40 11.22
CA ASP A 9 9.72 8.10 11.24
C ASP A 9 9.76 9.05 10.03
N PRO A 10 9.43 10.34 10.20
CA PRO A 10 9.37 11.26 9.07
C PRO A 10 10.75 11.45 8.42
N HIS A 11 11.85 11.26 9.16
CA HIS A 11 13.19 11.53 8.66
C HIS A 11 13.66 10.43 7.71
N THR A 12 13.52 9.16 8.11
CA THR A 12 13.82 8.03 7.23
C THR A 12 12.90 8.01 6.01
N ILE A 13 11.63 8.38 6.16
CA ILE A 13 10.71 8.44 5.02
C ILE A 13 11.07 9.57 4.06
N ASN A 14 11.35 10.78 4.56
CA ASN A 14 11.76 11.88 3.69
C ASN A 14 13.06 11.54 2.95
N TYR A 15 14.01 10.90 3.63
CA TYR A 15 15.21 10.37 2.99
C TYR A 15 14.89 9.40 1.84
N LEU A 16 13.95 8.47 2.05
CA LEU A 16 13.50 7.55 1.00
C LEU A 16 12.74 8.26 -0.13
N GLU A 17 11.87 9.22 0.17
CA GLU A 17 11.14 10.01 -0.84
C GLU A 17 12.09 10.81 -1.72
N ASP A 18 13.10 11.44 -1.11
CA ASP A 18 14.15 12.17 -1.82
C ASP A 18 14.99 11.22 -2.69
N PHE A 19 15.37 10.06 -2.14
CA PHE A 19 16.13 9.04 -2.88
C PHE A 19 15.36 8.45 -4.06
N LEU A 20 14.08 8.15 -3.88
CA LEU A 20 13.19 7.59 -4.89
C LEU A 20 12.71 8.64 -5.91
N GLN A 21 12.83 9.93 -5.59
CA GLN A 21 12.24 11.04 -6.32
C GLN A 21 10.72 10.92 -6.43
N THR A 22 10.08 10.40 -5.38
CA THR A 22 8.64 10.17 -5.29
C THR A 22 8.13 10.81 -4.00
N PRO A 23 7.56 12.02 -4.04
CA PRO A 23 7.02 12.66 -2.85
C PRO A 23 5.75 11.96 -2.39
N ASN A 24 5.49 11.95 -1.08
CA ASN A 24 4.27 11.39 -0.48
C ASN A 24 4.08 9.89 -0.77
N LEU A 25 5.06 9.05 -0.43
CA LEU A 25 4.96 7.58 -0.59
C LEU A 25 3.70 6.97 0.04
N LEU A 26 3.14 7.63 1.07
CA LEU A 26 1.92 7.20 1.76
C LEU A 26 0.64 7.40 0.94
N ASP A 27 0.64 8.32 -0.02
CA ASP A 27 -0.53 8.62 -0.83
C ASP A 27 -0.65 7.67 -2.03
N PHE A 28 0.36 6.83 -2.27
CA PHE A 28 0.31 5.85 -3.35
C PHE A 28 -0.36 4.56 -2.90
N HIS A 29 -1.45 4.21 -3.59
CA HIS A 29 -2.01 2.87 -3.59
C HIS A 29 -1.86 2.29 -5.01
N GLY A 30 -1.21 1.14 -5.15
CA GLY A 30 -0.98 0.51 -6.46
C GLY A 30 0.49 0.46 -6.88
N THR A 31 0.71 0.33 -8.19
CA THR A 31 2.04 0.07 -8.79
C THR A 31 2.83 1.35 -9.12
N GLY A 32 2.20 2.53 -9.01
CA GLY A 32 2.81 3.82 -9.35
C GLY A 32 3.87 4.35 -8.37
N ALA A 33 4.05 3.71 -7.21
CA ALA A 33 4.98 4.18 -6.18
C ALA A 33 6.47 4.00 -6.55
N LEU A 34 6.79 3.13 -7.50
CA LEU A 34 8.16 2.85 -7.91
C LEU A 34 8.48 3.52 -9.25
N ASN A 35 9.50 4.36 -9.26
CA ASN A 35 9.98 4.98 -10.49
C ASN A 35 10.80 3.99 -11.33
N THR A 36 10.12 3.22 -12.18
CA THR A 36 10.74 2.20 -13.05
C THR A 36 11.65 2.77 -14.13
N THR A 37 11.62 4.09 -14.37
CA THR A 37 12.55 4.75 -15.30
C THR A 37 13.95 4.91 -14.69
N ILE A 38 14.02 5.07 -13.36
CA ILE A 38 15.28 5.17 -12.61
C ILE A 38 15.74 3.78 -12.16
N PHE A 39 14.79 2.95 -11.74
CA PHE A 39 15.03 1.62 -11.19
C PHE A 39 14.33 0.57 -12.07
N PRO A 40 14.98 0.06 -13.13
CA PRO A 40 14.37 -0.89 -14.06
C PRO A 40 13.91 -2.19 -13.37
N THR A 41 14.60 -2.58 -12.29
CA THR A 41 14.26 -3.73 -11.47
C THR A 41 14.17 -3.33 -10.00
N TRP A 42 13.38 -4.05 -9.23
CA TRP A 42 13.27 -3.84 -7.79
C TRP A 42 14.62 -4.06 -7.07
N GLU A 43 15.48 -4.94 -7.58
CA GLU A 43 16.82 -5.18 -7.03
C GLU A 43 17.74 -3.98 -7.22
N SER A 44 17.66 -3.32 -8.38
CA SER A 44 18.49 -2.16 -8.70
C SER A 44 18.28 -1.01 -7.70
N LEU A 45 17.07 -0.88 -7.16
CA LEU A 45 16.75 0.05 -6.08
C LEU A 45 17.58 -0.24 -4.84
N PHE A 46 17.57 -1.48 -4.36
CA PHE A 46 18.29 -1.88 -3.16
C PHE A 46 19.81 -1.84 -3.34
N LEU A 47 20.30 -2.26 -4.51
CA LEU A 47 21.73 -2.19 -4.83
C LEU A 47 22.23 -0.75 -4.75
N LYS A 48 21.52 0.19 -5.40
CA LYS A 48 21.86 1.62 -5.35
C LYS A 48 21.73 2.18 -3.94
N LEU A 49 20.68 1.80 -3.20
CA LEU A 49 20.50 2.26 -1.82
C LEU A 49 21.65 1.78 -0.91
N MET A 50 22.20 0.58 -1.14
CA MET A 50 23.38 0.08 -0.41
C MET A 50 24.70 0.76 -0.80
N GLU A 51 24.74 1.51 -1.90
CA GLU A 51 25.91 2.30 -2.32
C GLU A 51 25.92 3.70 -1.70
N GLU A 52 24.75 4.18 -1.26
CA GLU A 52 24.65 5.46 -0.58
C GLU A 52 25.42 5.45 0.75
N PRO A 53 26.22 6.49 1.04
CA PRO A 53 26.91 6.60 2.31
C PRO A 53 25.91 6.85 3.45
N LYS A 54 26.37 6.61 4.67
CA LYS A 54 25.64 7.03 5.87
C LYS A 54 25.41 8.53 5.84
N SER A 55 24.20 8.98 6.18
CA SER A 55 23.84 10.39 6.18
C SER A 55 23.32 10.82 7.54
N ASP A 56 23.73 12.00 7.98
CA ASP A 56 23.32 12.59 9.25
C ASP A 56 22.25 13.66 9.00
N ILE A 57 21.05 13.44 9.52
CA ILE A 57 19.94 14.39 9.42
C ILE A 57 19.84 15.17 10.73
N VAL A 58 20.08 16.48 10.66
CA VAL A 58 19.95 17.37 11.83
C VAL A 58 18.52 17.84 11.98
N VAL A 59 17.87 17.40 13.05
CA VAL A 59 16.48 17.70 13.38
C VAL A 59 16.44 18.75 14.48
N LYS A 60 15.82 19.90 14.18
CA LYS A 60 15.60 20.97 15.16
C LYS A 60 14.24 20.80 15.81
N VAL A 61 14.24 20.34 17.06
CA VAL A 61 13.00 20.21 17.84
C VAL A 61 12.85 21.43 18.73
N ARG A 62 11.73 22.13 18.61
CA ARG A 62 11.38 23.20 19.53
C ARG A 62 11.17 22.60 20.91
N ARG A 63 11.99 22.98 21.90
CA ARG A 63 11.70 22.64 23.29
C ARG A 63 10.36 23.25 23.63
N GLN A 64 9.32 22.43 23.80
CA GLN A 64 8.14 22.88 24.52
C GLN A 64 8.60 23.16 25.93
N GLY A 65 8.95 24.42 26.19
CA GLY A 65 9.33 24.88 27.52
C GLY A 65 8.27 24.35 28.45
N ARG A 66 8.68 23.55 29.46
CA ARG A 66 7.81 23.03 30.50
C ARG A 66 7.04 24.23 31.04
N ARG A 67 5.85 24.52 30.49
CA ARG A 67 4.90 25.43 31.10
C ARG A 67 4.70 24.81 32.45
N SER A 68 5.28 25.48 33.44
CA SER A 68 5.38 24.98 34.79
C SER A 68 3.98 24.50 35.15
N ARG A 69 3.83 23.18 35.32
CA ARG A 69 2.61 22.54 35.83
C ARG A 69 2.40 22.93 37.32
N ARG A 70 2.81 24.13 37.71
CA ARG A 70 2.53 24.78 38.99
C ARG A 70 1.27 25.61 38.79
N GLY A 71 0.14 25.04 39.20
CA GLY A 71 -1.09 25.78 39.40
C GLY A 71 -2.29 25.32 38.58
N PHE A 72 -2.58 24.02 38.55
CA PHE A 72 -3.96 23.56 38.31
C PHE A 72 -4.37 22.60 39.44
N LEU A 73 -4.27 23.10 40.66
CA LEU A 73 -5.02 22.61 41.79
C LEU A 73 -5.71 23.82 42.41
N VAL A 74 -7.00 23.63 42.69
CA VAL A 74 -7.94 24.49 43.42
C VAL A 74 -8.77 25.46 42.56
N GLY A 75 -10.05 25.11 42.41
CA GLY A 75 -11.13 26.07 42.16
C GLY A 75 -12.16 25.60 41.15
N ASN A 76 -13.10 24.74 41.58
CA ASN A 76 -14.40 24.63 40.92
C ASN A 76 -15.07 26.01 41.02
N ASP A 77 -15.08 26.78 39.94
CA ASP A 77 -16.07 27.84 39.77
C ASP A 77 -16.44 27.96 38.30
N HIS A 78 -17.71 27.65 38.05
CA HIS A 78 -18.42 27.97 36.83
C HIS A 78 -18.38 29.49 36.63
N LEU A 79 -17.53 30.04 35.75
CA LEU A 79 -17.76 31.35 35.11
C LEU A 79 -16.85 31.61 33.89
N SER A 80 -17.52 31.79 32.75
CA SER A 80 -17.14 32.49 31.51
C SER A 80 -15.83 32.13 30.78
N LEU A 81 -15.93 31.18 29.84
CA LEU A 81 -14.91 30.81 28.85
C LEU A 81 -15.14 31.48 27.48
N ALA A 82 -15.17 32.82 27.44
CA ALA A 82 -15.41 33.53 26.17
C ALA A 82 -14.28 34.47 25.69
N ASN A 83 -13.31 34.89 26.51
CA ASN A 83 -12.32 35.88 26.06
C ASN A 83 -10.97 35.78 26.81
N ALA A 84 -10.41 34.58 26.95
CA ALA A 84 -9.01 34.45 27.36
C ALA A 84 -8.11 34.82 26.15
N THR A 85 -7.98 36.12 25.89
CA THR A 85 -6.92 36.68 25.06
C THR A 85 -5.61 36.06 25.49
N LEU A 86 -5.00 35.26 24.60
CA LEU A 86 -3.66 34.73 24.78
C LEU A 86 -2.76 35.85 25.31
N PRO A 87 -1.99 35.64 26.40
CA PRO A 87 -1.09 36.66 26.90
C PRO A 87 -0.17 37.10 25.75
N PRO A 88 0.08 38.42 25.61
CA PRO A 88 0.87 38.96 24.52
C PRO A 88 2.19 38.20 24.42
N GLU A 89 2.42 37.60 23.26
CA GLU A 89 3.65 36.88 22.92
C GLU A 89 4.83 37.78 23.26
N ASN A 90 5.63 37.39 24.25
CA ASN A 90 6.74 38.21 24.68
C ASN A 90 7.82 38.16 23.58
N PRO A 91 8.09 39.27 22.85
CA PRO A 91 9.01 39.27 21.72
C PRO A 91 10.47 39.01 22.13
N TYR A 92 10.78 39.01 23.43
CA TYR A 92 12.11 38.76 23.97
C TYR A 92 12.36 37.30 24.36
N LEU A 93 11.34 36.43 24.35
CA LEU A 93 11.53 35.00 24.57
C LEU A 93 12.04 34.34 23.28
N GLN A 94 13.36 34.23 23.16
CA GLN A 94 13.97 33.45 22.08
C GLN A 94 13.52 31.99 22.16
N GLU A 95 12.99 31.47 21.05
CA GLU A 95 12.66 30.06 20.94
C GLU A 95 13.93 29.22 21.07
N LYS A 96 13.99 28.37 22.09
CA LYS A 96 15.10 27.44 22.29
C LYS A 96 14.81 26.18 21.47
N PHE A 97 15.65 25.92 20.47
CA PHE A 97 15.65 24.68 19.71
C PHE A 97 16.72 23.74 20.29
N GLU A 98 16.40 22.46 20.39
CA GLU A 98 17.37 21.40 20.57
C GLU A 98 17.62 20.76 19.21
N GLU A 99 18.90 20.64 18.86
CA GLU A 99 19.31 19.96 17.63
C GLU A 99 19.65 18.51 17.97
N TYR A 100 19.02 17.57 17.28
CA TYR A 100 19.28 16.14 17.37
C TYR A 100 19.82 15.68 16.02
N THR A 101 20.87 14.85 16.04
CA THR A 101 21.40 14.25 14.82
C THR A 101 20.87 12.83 14.72
N ILE A 102 20.21 12.51 13.61
CA ILE A 102 19.72 11.17 13.29
C ILE A 102 20.61 10.61 12.17
N GLU A 103 21.37 9.56 12.47
CA GLU A 103 22.15 8.84 11.47
C GLU A 103 21.23 7.86 10.72
N VAL A 104 21.13 8.03 9.41
CA VAL A 104 20.47 7.10 8.49
C VAL A 104 21.52 6.21 7.85
N ASP A 105 21.41 4.91 8.10
CA ASP A 105 22.27 3.88 7.50
C ASP A 105 21.49 3.13 6.41
N PRO A 106 21.75 3.41 5.12
CA PRO A 106 21.00 2.80 4.01
C PRO A 106 21.10 1.28 3.96
N MET A 107 22.25 0.71 4.36
CA MET A 107 22.46 -0.74 4.42
C MET A 107 21.52 -1.40 5.43
N ASN A 108 21.38 -0.78 6.60
CA ASN A 108 20.46 -1.26 7.63
C ASN A 108 19.00 -1.05 7.23
N LEU A 109 18.69 0.01 6.48
CA LEU A 109 17.36 0.24 5.94
C LEU A 109 16.95 -0.83 4.94
N VAL A 110 17.82 -1.17 3.98
CA VAL A 110 17.62 -2.27 3.02
C VAL A 110 17.33 -3.58 3.76
N ARG A 111 18.13 -3.91 4.79
CA ARG A 111 17.89 -5.11 5.61
C ARG A 111 16.49 -5.17 6.20
N ARG A 112 16.02 -4.05 6.76
CA ARG A 112 14.68 -3.96 7.38
C ARG A 112 13.58 -4.10 6.32
N ILE A 113 13.73 -3.43 5.18
CA ILE A 113 12.75 -3.52 4.08
C ILE A 113 12.67 -4.96 3.56
N MET A 114 13.81 -5.63 3.38
CA MET A 114 13.86 -7.02 2.93
C MET A 114 13.16 -7.97 3.93
N SER A 115 13.38 -7.77 5.24
CA SER A 115 12.70 -8.55 6.27
C SER A 115 11.18 -8.33 6.27
N VAL A 116 10.72 -7.09 6.07
CA VAL A 116 9.28 -6.80 5.95
C VAL A 116 8.70 -7.41 4.66
N ARG A 117 9.45 -7.37 3.55
CA ARG A 117 9.06 -7.98 2.29
C ARG A 117 8.91 -9.50 2.42
N GLU A 118 9.82 -10.18 3.11
CA GLU A 118 9.71 -11.62 3.40
C GLU A 118 8.42 -11.92 4.17
N GLN A 119 8.12 -11.16 5.21
CA GLN A 119 6.87 -11.31 5.97
C GLN A 119 5.64 -11.11 5.07
N ILE A 120 5.61 -10.06 4.24
CA ILE A 120 4.49 -9.79 3.33
C ILE A 120 4.35 -10.90 2.29
N ALA A 121 5.45 -11.44 1.76
CA ALA A 121 5.43 -12.54 0.80
C ALA A 121 4.82 -13.83 1.39
N GLU A 122 5.16 -14.14 2.65
CA GLU A 122 4.53 -15.25 3.36
C GLU A 122 3.03 -15.03 3.55
N GLU A 123 2.61 -13.83 3.95
CA GLU A 123 1.18 -13.47 4.08
C GLU A 123 0.45 -13.58 2.74
N PHE A 124 1.05 -13.07 1.66
CA PHE A 124 0.52 -13.13 0.30
C PHE A 124 0.32 -14.54 -0.21
N THR A 125 1.18 -15.48 0.15
CA THR A 125 1.02 -16.90 -0.23
C THR A 125 -0.33 -17.47 0.25
N TYR A 126 -0.80 -17.07 1.44
CA TYR A 126 -2.11 -17.47 1.96
C TYR A 126 -3.23 -16.59 1.40
N ASP A 127 -2.99 -15.30 1.31
CA ASP A 127 -3.98 -14.33 0.85
C ASP A 127 -4.37 -14.54 -0.63
N LEU A 128 -3.49 -15.13 -1.45
CA LEU A 128 -3.80 -15.51 -2.82
C LEU A 128 -4.90 -16.59 -2.92
N ASP A 129 -5.01 -17.50 -1.95
CA ASP A 129 -6.14 -18.44 -1.90
C ASP A 129 -7.45 -17.70 -1.63
N VAL A 130 -7.41 -16.67 -0.79
CA VAL A 130 -8.56 -15.80 -0.51
C VAL A 130 -8.98 -15.04 -1.76
N VAL A 131 -8.03 -14.56 -2.56
CA VAL A 131 -8.31 -13.91 -3.87
C VAL A 131 -9.05 -14.87 -4.81
N GLN A 132 -8.64 -16.14 -4.88
CA GLN A 132 -9.33 -17.15 -5.70
C GLN A 132 -10.76 -17.39 -5.23
N ILE A 133 -10.95 -17.60 -3.91
CA ILE A 133 -12.27 -17.82 -3.31
C ILE A 133 -13.16 -16.60 -3.56
N ALA A 134 -12.65 -15.40 -3.30
CA ALA A 134 -13.36 -14.14 -3.51
C ALA A 134 -13.84 -14.00 -4.95
N SER A 135 -13.02 -14.37 -5.94
CA SER A 135 -13.41 -14.33 -7.36
C SER A 135 -14.64 -15.19 -7.67
N THR A 136 -14.72 -16.39 -7.08
CA THR A 136 -15.90 -17.26 -7.26
C THR A 136 -17.12 -16.73 -6.53
N LEU A 137 -16.94 -16.13 -5.34
CA LEU A 137 -18.03 -15.59 -4.51
C LEU A 137 -18.60 -14.32 -5.12
N THR A 138 -17.78 -13.39 -5.60
CA THR A 138 -18.23 -12.14 -6.25
C THR A 138 -19.23 -12.43 -7.36
N PHE A 139 -18.93 -13.41 -8.22
CA PHE A 139 -19.82 -13.77 -9.32
C PHE A 139 -21.10 -14.48 -8.86
N LYS A 140 -21.00 -15.42 -7.90
CA LYS A 140 -22.18 -16.11 -7.32
C LYS A 140 -23.12 -15.12 -6.63
N ASN A 141 -22.58 -14.21 -5.84
CA ASN A 141 -23.34 -13.17 -5.15
C ASN A 141 -24.07 -12.27 -6.14
N TYR A 142 -23.41 -11.90 -7.25
CA TYR A 142 -24.06 -11.16 -8.33
C TYR A 142 -25.22 -11.95 -8.94
N GLN A 143 -25.03 -13.22 -9.29
CA GLN A 143 -26.11 -14.06 -9.84
C GLN A 143 -27.28 -14.23 -8.87
N GLU A 144 -27.00 -14.43 -7.58
CA GLU A 144 -28.03 -14.51 -6.54
C GLU A 144 -28.79 -13.19 -6.39
N SER A 145 -28.09 -12.04 -6.47
CA SER A 145 -28.74 -10.72 -6.41
C SER A 145 -29.74 -10.53 -7.56
N ILE A 146 -29.40 -10.99 -8.78
CA ILE A 146 -30.33 -10.97 -9.92
C ILE A 146 -31.53 -11.90 -9.69
N ARG A 147 -31.31 -13.10 -9.16
CA ARG A 147 -32.40 -14.05 -8.86
C ARG A 147 -33.36 -13.46 -7.82
N ARG A 148 -32.83 -12.90 -6.74
CA ARG A 148 -33.63 -12.23 -5.70
C ARG A 148 -34.42 -11.05 -6.26
N ALA A 149 -33.84 -10.26 -7.16
CA ALA A 149 -34.55 -9.15 -7.81
C ALA A 149 -35.75 -9.63 -8.64
N ARG A 150 -35.62 -10.77 -9.33
CA ARG A 150 -36.71 -11.38 -10.13
C ARG A 150 -37.80 -11.99 -9.25
N ASP A 151 -37.42 -12.67 -8.17
CA ASP A 151 -38.37 -13.33 -7.27
C ASP A 151 -39.10 -12.31 -6.37
N GLY A 152 -38.42 -11.22 -5.99
CA GLY A 152 -38.96 -10.16 -5.14
C GLY A 152 -40.14 -9.41 -5.78
N GLU A 153 -40.15 -9.23 -7.10
CA GLU A 153 -41.28 -8.64 -7.82
C GLU A 153 -42.55 -9.51 -7.78
N SER A 154 -42.41 -10.80 -7.43
CA SER A 154 -43.53 -11.76 -7.39
C SER A 154 -44.21 -11.88 -6.03
N SER A 155 -43.54 -11.44 -4.94
CA SER A 155 -43.98 -11.67 -3.56
C SER A 155 -44.80 -10.51 -2.97
N ASP A 156 -44.84 -9.36 -3.62
CA ASP A 156 -45.57 -8.17 -3.11
C ASP A 156 -47.06 -8.12 -3.50
N ARG A 157 -47.61 -9.19 -4.09
CA ARG A 157 -49.05 -9.29 -4.45
C ARG A 157 -49.95 -10.03 -3.45
N CYS A 158 -49.43 -10.51 -2.32
CA CYS A 158 -50.26 -11.15 -1.29
C CYS A 158 -49.71 -10.93 0.13
N LYS A 159 -49.71 -9.69 0.62
CA LYS A 159 -49.85 -9.46 2.06
C LYS A 159 -51.33 -9.17 2.33
N PRO A 160 -52.07 -10.07 3.00
CA PRO A 160 -53.43 -9.78 3.42
C PRO A 160 -53.38 -8.56 4.35
N ALA A 161 -54.18 -7.56 4.00
CA ALA A 161 -54.34 -6.34 4.77
C ALA A 161 -55.02 -6.69 6.10
N GLU A 162 -54.24 -6.96 7.15
CA GLU A 162 -54.75 -6.89 8.52
C GLU A 162 -53.60 -6.69 9.52
N LEU A 163 -53.51 -5.44 10.01
CA LEU A 163 -52.90 -4.96 11.25
C LEU A 163 -51.48 -5.42 11.62
N SER A 164 -50.49 -4.59 11.25
CA SER A 164 -49.32 -4.36 12.10
C SER A 164 -48.88 -2.90 11.95
N GLU A 165 -49.55 -2.05 12.72
CA GLU A 165 -49.17 -0.68 13.01
C GLU A 165 -48.03 -0.75 14.04
N TYR A 166 -46.91 -0.04 13.79
CA TYR A 166 -45.62 -0.07 14.52
C TYR A 166 -44.57 -1.06 14.02
N CYS A 167 -43.81 -0.63 13.00
CA CYS A 167 -42.34 -0.73 12.95
C CYS A 167 -41.86 0.17 11.79
N ASP A 168 -41.87 1.48 12.04
CA ASP A 168 -41.14 2.46 11.24
C ASP A 168 -39.66 2.36 11.64
N VAL A 169 -38.96 1.42 11.03
CA VAL A 169 -37.49 1.42 10.97
C VAL A 169 -37.17 1.46 9.49
N SER A 170 -36.74 2.64 9.05
CA SER A 170 -36.07 2.90 7.78
C SER A 170 -34.93 1.91 7.58
N SER A 171 -35.26 0.74 7.04
CA SER A 171 -34.32 -0.22 6.52
C SER A 171 -33.88 0.34 5.17
N GLU A 172 -33.00 1.35 5.23
CA GLU A 172 -32.01 1.47 4.18
C GLU A 172 -31.39 0.08 4.01
N PRO A 173 -31.19 -0.40 2.76
CA PRO A 173 -30.52 -1.67 2.55
C PRO A 173 -29.22 -1.60 3.33
N VAL A 174 -29.13 -2.39 4.40
CA VAL A 174 -27.87 -2.62 5.09
C VAL A 174 -26.96 -3.08 3.97
N VAL A 175 -26.05 -2.19 3.56
CA VAL A 175 -24.93 -2.54 2.70
C VAL A 175 -24.22 -3.56 3.56
N GLU A 176 -24.56 -4.84 3.38
CA GLU A 176 -23.94 -5.97 4.04
C GLU A 176 -22.45 -5.72 3.83
N ASP A 177 -21.79 -5.33 4.91
CA ASP A 177 -20.41 -4.87 4.89
C ASP A 177 -19.64 -6.02 4.23
N GLU A 178 -19.22 -5.86 2.96
CA GLU A 178 -18.58 -6.92 2.17
C GLU A 178 -17.31 -7.43 2.89
N ASN A 179 -16.80 -6.63 3.82
CA ASN A 179 -15.81 -6.96 4.85
C ASN A 179 -16.15 -8.18 5.76
N THR A 180 -17.43 -8.51 5.92
CA THR A 180 -17.86 -9.64 6.78
C THR A 180 -17.54 -10.98 6.14
N ASN A 181 -17.51 -11.06 4.81
CA ASN A 181 -17.13 -12.28 4.08
C ASN A 181 -15.64 -12.59 4.24
N LEU A 182 -14.79 -11.58 4.32
CA LEU A 182 -13.37 -11.73 4.62
C LEU A 182 -13.14 -12.31 6.02
N SER A 183 -13.91 -11.86 7.02
CA SER A 183 -13.84 -12.39 8.38
C SER A 183 -14.21 -13.88 8.47
N MET A 184 -15.04 -14.40 7.55
CA MET A 184 -15.43 -15.81 7.54
C MET A 184 -14.39 -16.71 6.86
N VAL A 185 -13.62 -16.19 5.90
CA VAL A 185 -12.58 -16.99 5.22
C VAL A 185 -11.34 -17.16 6.10
N PHE A 186 -11.02 -16.19 6.96
CA PHE A 186 -9.89 -16.25 7.89
C PHE A 186 -10.23 -16.90 9.25
N GLY A 187 -11.12 -17.90 9.28
CA GLY A 187 -11.47 -18.60 10.52
C GLY A 187 -10.23 -19.05 11.31
N ASP A 188 -10.39 -19.16 12.63
CA ASP A 188 -9.37 -19.42 13.68
C ASP A 188 -8.38 -20.59 13.43
N GLU A 189 -8.54 -21.36 12.34
CA GLU A 189 -7.67 -22.48 11.96
C GLU A 189 -6.35 -22.05 11.27
N ALA A 190 -6.21 -20.80 10.83
CA ALA A 190 -4.91 -20.28 10.38
C ALA A 190 -4.00 -20.02 11.60
N GLY A 191 -3.50 -21.10 12.19
CA GLY A 191 -2.82 -21.12 13.48
C GLY A 191 -1.81 -19.99 13.69
N TYR A 192 -2.05 -19.18 14.73
CA TYR A 192 -1.12 -18.40 15.56
C TYR A 192 0.06 -17.64 14.90
N ARG A 193 0.10 -17.42 13.59
CA ARG A 193 0.99 -16.41 13.01
C ARG A 193 0.29 -15.06 13.16
N ALA A 194 0.82 -14.25 14.07
CA ALA A 194 0.36 -12.87 14.24
C ALA A 194 0.41 -12.17 12.89
N SER A 195 -0.77 -11.87 12.33
CA SER A 195 -0.87 -11.17 11.06
C SER A 195 -0.27 -9.77 11.18
N SER A 196 0.37 -9.28 10.13
CA SER A 196 0.86 -7.92 10.12
C SER A 196 -0.31 -6.94 10.33
N PRO A 197 -0.08 -5.79 11.01
CA PRO A 197 -1.11 -4.77 11.20
C PRO A 197 -1.60 -4.16 9.88
N LEU A 198 -0.90 -4.40 8.77
CA LEU A 198 -1.22 -3.91 7.43
C LEU A 198 -1.83 -4.98 6.52
N ARG A 199 -1.99 -6.22 6.99
CA ARG A 199 -2.44 -7.35 6.16
C ARG A 199 -3.72 -7.05 5.38
N ARG A 200 -4.70 -6.37 6.00
CA ARG A 200 -5.95 -5.98 5.32
C ARG A 200 -5.71 -5.05 4.13
N ALA A 201 -4.87 -4.03 4.29
CA ALA A 201 -4.55 -3.10 3.21
C ALA A 201 -3.72 -3.80 2.12
N ASN A 202 -2.80 -4.67 2.53
CA ASN A 202 -1.99 -5.46 1.61
C ASN A 202 -2.85 -6.44 0.78
N LEU A 203 -3.87 -7.06 1.38
CA LEU A 203 -4.82 -7.94 0.68
C LEU A 203 -5.67 -7.16 -0.33
N ASP A 204 -6.17 -5.98 0.03
CA ASP A 204 -6.89 -5.12 -0.92
C ASP A 204 -6.02 -4.74 -2.12
N LEU A 205 -4.75 -4.36 -1.85
CA LEU A 205 -3.77 -4.10 -2.89
C LEU A 205 -3.53 -5.34 -3.76
N LEU A 206 -3.37 -6.52 -3.15
CA LEU A 206 -3.17 -7.77 -3.87
C LEU A 206 -4.36 -8.10 -4.78
N GLN A 207 -5.59 -7.95 -4.30
CA GLN A 207 -6.81 -8.12 -5.10
C GLN A 207 -6.86 -7.12 -6.26
N LEU A 208 -6.46 -5.87 -6.03
CA LEU A 208 -6.42 -4.82 -7.03
C LEU A 208 -5.41 -5.13 -8.14
N ILE A 209 -4.18 -5.52 -7.79
CA ILE A 209 -3.14 -5.84 -8.78
C ILE A 209 -3.49 -7.14 -9.53
N CYS A 210 -3.99 -8.18 -8.86
CA CYS A 210 -4.46 -9.40 -9.52
C CYS A 210 -5.60 -9.10 -10.51
N THR A 211 -6.51 -8.20 -10.17
CA THR A 211 -7.59 -7.77 -11.07
C THR A 211 -7.03 -6.99 -12.27
N GLN A 212 -6.07 -6.10 -12.03
CA GLN A 212 -5.40 -5.34 -13.11
C GLN A 212 -4.69 -6.26 -14.10
N GLU A 213 -3.89 -7.21 -13.60
CA GLU A 213 -3.19 -8.20 -14.41
C GLU A 213 -4.17 -9.08 -15.20
N ALA A 214 -5.26 -9.52 -14.56
CA ALA A 214 -6.30 -10.30 -15.22
C ALA A 214 -6.94 -9.54 -16.39
N ILE A 215 -7.24 -8.25 -16.22
CA ILE A 215 -7.76 -7.40 -17.30
C ILE A 215 -6.76 -7.34 -18.46
N HIS A 216 -5.47 -7.17 -18.16
CA HIS A 216 -4.43 -7.09 -19.20
C HIS A 216 -4.28 -8.39 -19.97
N ARG A 217 -4.37 -9.54 -19.29
CA ARG A 217 -4.36 -10.86 -19.94
C ARG A 217 -5.57 -11.07 -20.85
N VAL A 218 -6.77 -10.68 -20.41
CA VAL A 218 -8.00 -10.75 -21.23
C VAL A 218 -7.92 -9.78 -22.42
N LEU A 219 -7.35 -8.59 -22.26
CA LEU A 219 -7.08 -7.69 -23.38
C LEU A 219 -6.08 -8.30 -24.38
N CYS A 220 -5.06 -9.00 -23.89
CA CYS A 220 -4.09 -9.68 -24.73
C CYS A 220 -4.68 -10.89 -25.48
N SER A 221 -5.56 -11.68 -24.85
CA SER A 221 -6.25 -12.79 -25.53
C SER A 221 -7.16 -12.29 -26.65
N CYS A 222 -7.97 -11.26 -26.40
CA CYS A 222 -8.86 -10.70 -27.42
C CYS A 222 -8.12 -9.98 -28.58
N LYS A 223 -6.86 -9.57 -28.38
CA LYS A 223 -6.07 -8.89 -29.43
C LYS A 223 -5.72 -9.83 -30.59
N GLY A 224 -5.64 -11.14 -30.34
CA GLY A 224 -5.25 -12.14 -31.34
C GLY A 224 -6.38 -12.61 -32.25
N ASP A 225 -7.64 -12.47 -31.83
CA ASP A 225 -8.80 -12.98 -32.56
C ASP A 225 -9.61 -11.83 -33.21
N GLU A 226 -9.75 -11.86 -34.54
CA GLU A 226 -10.58 -10.89 -35.26
C GLU A 226 -12.05 -10.93 -34.82
N ALA A 227 -12.53 -12.08 -34.35
CA ALA A 227 -13.89 -12.25 -33.86
C ALA A 227 -14.14 -11.50 -32.53
N GLU A 228 -13.10 -11.33 -31.71
CA GLU A 228 -13.17 -10.71 -30.38
C GLU A 228 -12.72 -9.24 -30.38
N ARG A 229 -12.37 -8.70 -31.54
CA ARG A 229 -11.90 -7.32 -31.67
C ARG A 229 -12.87 -6.29 -31.05
N SER A 230 -14.18 -6.51 -31.18
CA SER A 230 -15.18 -5.60 -30.60
C SER A 230 -15.18 -5.65 -29.07
N GLN A 231 -14.91 -6.82 -28.49
CA GLN A 231 -14.76 -7.00 -27.04
C GLN A 231 -13.48 -6.34 -26.54
N PHE A 232 -12.37 -6.50 -27.28
CA PHE A 232 -11.11 -5.80 -27.00
C PHE A 232 -11.29 -4.28 -26.99
N GLU A 233 -11.90 -3.71 -28.03
CA GLU A 233 -12.15 -2.26 -28.11
C GLU A 233 -13.04 -1.79 -26.96
N TYR A 234 -14.11 -2.52 -26.64
CA TYR A 234 -14.99 -2.23 -25.51
C TYR A 234 -14.24 -2.24 -24.17
N LEU A 235 -13.55 -3.34 -23.86
CA LEU A 235 -12.88 -3.52 -22.57
C LEU A 235 -11.74 -2.51 -22.40
N ARG A 236 -10.98 -2.24 -23.46
CA ARG A 236 -9.91 -1.23 -23.44
C ARG A 236 -10.46 0.15 -23.12
N ASP A 237 -11.53 0.55 -23.78
CA ASP A 237 -12.14 1.87 -23.57
C ASP A 237 -12.74 1.95 -22.15
N PHE A 238 -13.45 0.89 -21.71
CA PHE A 238 -14.02 0.79 -20.36
C PHE A 238 -12.95 0.88 -19.27
N TYR A 239 -11.81 0.19 -19.45
CA TYR A 239 -10.66 0.19 -18.55
C TYR A 239 -9.95 1.55 -18.53
N SER A 240 -9.72 2.16 -19.70
CA SER A 240 -9.03 3.45 -19.82
C SER A 240 -9.81 4.59 -19.14
N GLU A 241 -11.14 4.58 -19.22
CA GLU A 241 -12.01 5.53 -18.52
C GLU A 241 -11.93 5.39 -16.99
N ARG A 242 -11.52 4.22 -16.47
CA ARG A 242 -11.51 3.87 -15.05
C ARG A 242 -10.10 3.59 -14.52
N LEU A 243 -9.07 4.09 -15.21
CA LEU A 243 -7.69 3.85 -14.80
C LEU A 243 -7.40 4.39 -13.38
N SER A 244 -8.12 5.44 -12.97
CA SER A 244 -8.08 6.02 -11.62
C SER A 244 -8.56 5.08 -10.51
N TYR A 245 -9.11 3.90 -10.83
CA TYR A 245 -9.45 2.89 -9.83
C TYR A 245 -8.23 2.04 -9.44
N PHE A 246 -7.19 2.03 -10.27
CA PHE A 246 -6.00 1.19 -10.10
C PHE A 246 -4.73 1.98 -9.76
N ASP A 247 -4.80 3.31 -9.83
CA ASP A 247 -3.66 4.19 -9.60
C ASP A 247 -4.05 5.43 -8.78
N GLY A 248 -3.14 5.89 -7.93
CA GLY A 248 -3.28 7.07 -7.07
C GLY A 248 -3.70 6.78 -5.62
N ASN A 249 -4.16 7.83 -4.94
CA ASN A 249 -4.66 7.73 -3.57
C ASN A 249 -6.11 7.22 -3.60
N VAL A 250 -6.27 5.90 -3.63
CA VAL A 250 -7.56 5.25 -3.81
C VAL A 250 -8.08 4.63 -2.51
N GLU A 251 -9.39 4.70 -2.31
CA GLU A 251 -10.07 3.99 -1.22
C GLU A 251 -9.97 2.46 -1.39
N HIS A 252 -10.15 1.71 -0.32
CA HIS A 252 -10.18 0.24 -0.38
C HIS A 252 -11.39 -0.25 -1.20
N GLY A 253 -11.32 -1.44 -1.79
CA GLY A 253 -12.42 -2.12 -2.49
C GLY A 253 -12.66 -1.63 -3.93
N ARG A 254 -11.73 -0.86 -4.52
CA ARG A 254 -11.91 -0.26 -5.85
C ARG A 254 -11.95 -1.27 -6.98
N HIS A 255 -11.23 -2.38 -6.80
CA HIS A 255 -11.28 -3.51 -7.71
C HIS A 255 -12.68 -4.14 -7.74
N GLU A 256 -13.38 -4.25 -6.61
CA GLU A 256 -14.76 -4.75 -6.56
C GLU A 256 -15.74 -3.76 -7.21
N ARG A 257 -15.55 -2.46 -6.96
CA ARG A 257 -16.33 -1.41 -7.63
C ARG A 257 -16.18 -1.48 -9.15
N PHE A 258 -14.96 -1.65 -9.66
CA PHE A 258 -14.72 -1.87 -11.09
C PHE A 258 -15.53 -3.07 -11.61
N MET A 259 -15.44 -4.21 -10.93
CA MET A 259 -16.14 -5.44 -11.32
C MET A 259 -17.67 -5.27 -11.28
N LYS A 260 -18.20 -4.59 -10.26
CA LYS A 260 -19.63 -4.31 -10.12
C LYS A 260 -20.16 -3.40 -11.23
N GLU A 261 -19.41 -2.35 -11.57
CA GLU A 261 -19.74 -1.49 -12.70
C GLU A 261 -19.70 -2.26 -14.03
N LEU A 262 -18.73 -3.16 -14.21
CA LEU A 262 -18.64 -3.98 -15.42
C LEU A 262 -19.79 -4.99 -15.52
N MET A 263 -20.14 -5.67 -14.42
CA MET A 263 -21.23 -6.65 -14.39
C MET A 263 -22.62 -6.01 -14.59
N THR A 264 -22.81 -4.78 -14.12
CA THR A 264 -24.07 -4.04 -14.26
C THR A 264 -24.17 -3.23 -15.57
N ALA A 265 -23.09 -3.14 -16.34
CA ALA A 265 -23.09 -2.43 -17.62
C ALA A 265 -24.00 -3.14 -18.64
N PRO A 266 -24.82 -2.37 -19.39
CA PRO A 266 -25.70 -2.95 -20.40
C PRO A 266 -24.89 -3.45 -21.62
N PRO A 267 -25.37 -4.50 -22.33
CA PRO A 267 -24.79 -4.91 -23.59
C PRO A 267 -24.71 -3.76 -24.59
N LYS A 268 -23.56 -3.64 -25.27
CA LYS A 268 -23.29 -2.54 -26.21
C LYS A 268 -22.95 -3.08 -27.58
N ILE A 269 -23.56 -2.51 -28.62
CA ILE A 269 -23.20 -2.83 -30.00
C ILE A 269 -22.01 -1.96 -30.39
N VAL A 270 -20.87 -2.60 -30.68
CA VAL A 270 -19.64 -1.93 -31.11
C VAL A 270 -19.47 -2.15 -32.61
N THR A 271 -19.15 -1.08 -33.32
CA THR A 271 -18.88 -1.13 -34.76
C THR A 271 -17.38 -1.10 -35.00
N SER A 272 -16.76 -2.25 -35.28
CA SER A 272 -15.33 -2.28 -35.54
C SER A 272 -15.02 -1.77 -36.95
N ARG A 273 -14.00 -0.90 -37.06
CA ARG A 273 -13.44 -0.54 -38.38
C ARG A 273 -12.49 -1.66 -38.78
N GLY A 274 -12.98 -2.62 -39.56
CA GLY A 274 -12.14 -3.63 -40.19
C GLY A 274 -11.05 -2.97 -41.04
N LEU A 275 -9.78 -3.37 -40.86
CA LEU A 275 -8.64 -2.80 -41.60
C LEU A 275 -8.65 -3.14 -43.09
N THR A 276 -9.35 -4.19 -43.51
CA THR A 276 -9.08 -4.84 -44.80
C THR A 276 -10.22 -4.77 -45.84
N SER A 277 -11.39 -4.21 -45.53
CA SER A 277 -12.45 -4.11 -46.55
C SER A 277 -13.38 -2.91 -46.37
N LYS A 278 -13.37 -2.01 -47.37
CA LYS A 278 -14.19 -0.78 -47.43
C LYS A 278 -15.72 -1.01 -47.48
N LYS A 279 -16.24 -2.24 -47.34
CA LYS A 279 -17.65 -2.55 -47.66
C LYS A 279 -18.50 -3.22 -46.58
N SER A 280 -17.96 -3.70 -45.45
CA SER A 280 -18.81 -4.21 -44.35
C SER A 280 -18.33 -3.71 -42.98
N LYS A 281 -19.14 -2.87 -42.33
CA LYS A 281 -18.99 -2.60 -40.90
C LYS A 281 -19.47 -3.84 -40.17
N ASN A 282 -18.56 -4.55 -39.50
CA ASN A 282 -18.94 -5.64 -38.63
C ASN A 282 -19.52 -5.03 -37.35
N MET A 283 -20.80 -5.25 -37.13
CA MET A 283 -21.48 -4.88 -35.89
C MET A 283 -21.54 -6.12 -35.03
N GLN A 284 -20.92 -6.06 -33.85
CA GLN A 284 -20.99 -7.14 -32.87
C GLN A 284 -21.56 -6.59 -31.57
N MET A 285 -22.43 -7.37 -30.94
CA MET A 285 -22.93 -7.07 -29.61
C MET A 285 -21.92 -7.63 -28.59
N VAL A 286 -21.43 -6.76 -27.72
CA VAL A 286 -20.54 -7.12 -26.60
C VAL A 286 -21.40 -7.28 -25.35
N ASP A 287 -21.19 -8.37 -24.64
CA ASP A 287 -21.80 -8.66 -23.34
C ASP A 287 -20.78 -8.42 -22.21
N PRO A 288 -20.91 -7.33 -21.44
CA PRO A 288 -20.00 -7.00 -20.34
C PRO A 288 -19.99 -8.05 -19.23
N LEU A 289 -21.10 -8.77 -19.03
CA LEU A 289 -21.19 -9.77 -17.98
C LEU A 289 -20.27 -10.96 -18.27
N ARG A 290 -20.21 -11.39 -19.54
CA ARG A 290 -19.29 -12.43 -19.98
C ARG A 290 -17.83 -12.01 -19.80
N LEU A 291 -17.50 -10.74 -20.10
CA LEU A 291 -16.16 -10.21 -19.87
C LEU A 291 -15.80 -10.17 -18.38
N ALA A 292 -16.74 -9.79 -17.52
CA ALA A 292 -16.53 -9.81 -16.07
C ALA A 292 -16.26 -11.23 -15.56
N GLU A 293 -17.02 -12.22 -16.04
CA GLU A 293 -16.79 -13.64 -15.71
C GLU A 293 -15.39 -14.10 -16.15
N GLU A 294 -14.99 -13.77 -17.37
CA GLU A 294 -13.68 -14.12 -17.90
C GLU A 294 -12.53 -13.47 -17.11
N ILE A 295 -12.69 -12.20 -16.71
CA ILE A 295 -11.72 -11.49 -15.85
C ILE A 295 -11.62 -12.17 -14.48
N LEU A 296 -12.75 -12.54 -13.85
CA LEU A 296 -12.71 -13.22 -12.54
C LEU A 296 -12.06 -14.60 -12.63
N LEU A 297 -12.33 -15.37 -13.68
CA LEU A 297 -11.67 -16.65 -13.94
C LEU A 297 -10.16 -16.46 -14.16
N THR A 298 -9.77 -15.45 -14.93
CA THR A 298 -8.37 -15.13 -15.20
C THR A 298 -7.68 -14.63 -13.93
N ARG A 299 -8.36 -13.85 -13.08
CA ARG A 299 -7.85 -13.40 -11.78
C ARG A 299 -7.55 -14.57 -10.84
N SER A 300 -8.40 -15.59 -10.81
CA SER A 300 -8.11 -16.81 -10.04
C SER A 300 -6.86 -17.53 -10.56
N ARG A 301 -6.67 -17.61 -11.89
CA ARG A 301 -5.47 -18.20 -12.49
C ARG A 301 -4.20 -17.40 -12.18
N VAL A 302 -4.27 -16.07 -12.30
CA VAL A 302 -3.16 -15.18 -11.92
C VAL A 302 -2.77 -15.41 -10.46
N ALA A 303 -3.76 -15.54 -9.57
CA ALA A 303 -3.50 -15.78 -8.16
C ALA A 303 -2.83 -17.15 -7.91
N GLU A 304 -3.26 -18.19 -8.61
CA GLU A 304 -2.63 -19.52 -8.56
C GLU A 304 -1.19 -19.50 -9.07
N GLU A 305 -0.96 -18.89 -10.24
CA GLU A 305 0.38 -18.75 -10.83
C GLU A 305 1.31 -17.96 -9.91
N TRP A 306 0.89 -16.81 -9.38
CA TRP A 306 1.73 -16.02 -8.48
C TRP A 306 2.04 -16.75 -7.19
N LYS A 307 1.10 -17.54 -6.66
CA LYS A 307 1.33 -18.34 -5.48
C LYS A 307 2.43 -19.38 -5.72
N LEU A 308 2.38 -20.06 -6.87
CA LEU A 308 3.30 -21.15 -7.21
C LEU A 308 4.66 -20.65 -7.71
N GLU A 309 4.69 -19.62 -8.55
CA GLU A 309 5.88 -19.18 -9.28
C GLU A 309 6.57 -17.97 -8.65
N VAL A 310 5.80 -17.06 -8.02
CA VAL A 310 6.35 -15.79 -7.52
C VAL A 310 6.63 -15.90 -6.04
N PHE A 311 5.61 -16.18 -5.23
CA PHE A 311 5.69 -16.03 -3.77
C PHE A 311 6.29 -17.23 -3.03
N HIS A 312 6.16 -18.44 -3.59
CA HIS A 312 6.77 -19.64 -3.01
C HIS A 312 8.29 -19.52 -2.86
N ASP A 313 8.95 -18.87 -3.82
CA ASP A 313 10.42 -18.80 -3.89
C ASP A 313 11.02 -17.46 -3.43
N VAL A 314 10.20 -16.51 -2.94
CA VAL A 314 10.70 -15.19 -2.48
C VAL A 314 11.69 -15.33 -1.32
N ALA A 315 11.41 -16.24 -0.38
CA ALA A 315 12.25 -16.43 0.79
C ALA A 315 13.59 -17.12 0.46
N SER A 316 13.64 -17.94 -0.59
CA SER A 316 14.78 -18.82 -0.89
C SER A 316 15.72 -18.28 -1.97
N GLU A 317 15.21 -17.63 -3.02
CA GLU A 317 16.06 -17.32 -4.20
C GLU A 317 16.29 -15.81 -4.38
N HIS A 318 15.23 -15.02 -4.36
CA HIS A 318 15.28 -13.59 -4.67
C HIS A 318 16.16 -12.76 -3.71
N ASN A 319 16.34 -13.24 -2.48
CA ASN A 319 17.07 -12.49 -1.46
C ASN A 319 18.54 -12.89 -1.36
N VAL A 320 18.94 -14.04 -1.91
CA VAL A 320 20.29 -14.58 -1.75
C VAL A 320 21.33 -13.67 -2.40
N ALA A 321 21.04 -13.16 -3.59
CA ALA A 321 21.94 -12.24 -4.29
C ALA A 321 22.16 -10.94 -3.49
N LEU A 322 21.08 -10.34 -2.98
CA LEU A 322 21.17 -9.12 -2.16
C LEU A 322 21.86 -9.36 -0.83
N TYR A 323 21.52 -10.44 -0.10
CA TYR A 323 22.18 -10.77 1.15
C TYR A 323 23.66 -11.07 0.96
N ARG A 324 24.05 -11.70 -0.14
CA ARG A 324 25.46 -11.91 -0.48
C ARG A 324 26.19 -10.58 -0.63
N VAL A 325 25.64 -9.64 -1.41
CA VAL A 325 26.21 -8.29 -1.57
C VAL A 325 26.29 -7.56 -0.23
N MET A 326 25.26 -7.68 0.63
CA MET A 326 25.26 -7.09 1.97
C MET A 326 26.34 -7.68 2.88
N LEU A 327 26.54 -9.00 2.83
CA LEU A 327 27.57 -9.69 3.59
C LEU A 327 28.97 -9.31 3.11
N ASP A 328 29.19 -9.31 1.79
CA ASP A 328 30.47 -8.93 1.19
C ASP A 328 30.85 -7.50 1.60
N LYS A 329 29.91 -6.54 1.53
CA LYS A 329 30.13 -5.16 1.96
C LYS A 329 30.42 -5.03 3.46
N ARG A 330 29.83 -5.88 4.31
CA ARG A 330 30.11 -5.88 5.76
C ARG A 330 31.50 -6.41 6.08
N LEU A 331 31.94 -7.44 5.37
CA LEU A 331 33.28 -8.02 5.54
C LEU A 331 34.36 -7.03 5.09
N MET A 332 34.15 -6.35 3.96
CA MET A 332 35.10 -5.32 3.51
C MET A 332 35.22 -4.15 4.49
N LYS A 333 34.10 -3.75 5.11
CA LYS A 333 34.11 -2.66 6.08
C LYS A 333 34.83 -3.02 7.39
N SER A 334 34.74 -4.26 7.86
CA SER A 334 35.50 -4.67 9.04
C SER A 334 37.01 -4.60 8.80
N ASP A 335 37.46 -4.93 7.59
CA ASP A 335 38.88 -4.86 7.24
C ASP A 335 39.37 -3.39 7.24
N GLU A 336 38.58 -2.45 6.70
CA GLU A 336 38.88 -1.02 6.73
C GLU A 336 38.90 -0.44 8.16
N ASP A 337 37.92 -0.81 8.99
CA ASP A 337 37.82 -0.34 10.39
C ASP A 337 39.00 -0.88 11.24
N ASP A 338 39.50 -2.08 10.94
CA ASP A 338 40.65 -2.67 11.62
C ASP A 338 41.98 -2.06 11.12
N GLU A 339 42.13 -1.77 9.82
CA GLU A 339 43.27 -1.02 9.29
C GLU A 339 43.38 0.39 9.90
N LEU A 340 42.25 1.09 10.08
CA LEU A 340 42.22 2.41 10.71
C LEU A 340 42.62 2.34 12.19
N LYS A 341 42.20 1.31 12.92
CA LYS A 341 42.63 1.10 14.32
C LYS A 341 44.11 0.78 14.41
N GLU A 342 44.66 -0.06 13.53
CA GLU A 342 46.10 -0.33 13.50
C GLU A 342 46.92 0.93 13.18
N GLN A 343 46.43 1.80 12.31
CA GLN A 343 47.03 3.11 12.08
C GLN A 343 46.95 4.03 13.30
N GLU A 344 45.83 4.05 14.03
CA GLU A 344 45.73 4.84 15.26
C GLU A 344 46.63 4.31 16.39
N ASP A 345 46.74 3.00 16.54
CA ASP A 345 47.56 2.35 17.57
C ASP A 345 49.07 2.45 17.27
N SER A 346 49.45 2.60 16.01
CA SER A 346 50.84 2.83 15.59
C SER A 346 51.30 4.29 15.70
N LEU A 347 50.40 5.23 16.01
CA LEU A 347 50.80 6.62 16.29
C LEU A 347 51.58 6.71 17.62
N PRO A 348 52.70 7.46 17.68
CA PRO A 348 53.44 7.65 18.92
C PRO A 348 52.53 8.20 20.04
N ILE A 349 52.69 7.67 21.27
CA ILE A 349 51.89 8.03 22.45
C ILE A 349 51.80 9.57 22.68
N GLU A 350 52.83 10.32 22.28
CA GLU A 350 52.86 11.79 22.37
C GLU A 350 51.82 12.49 21.46
N VAL A 351 51.49 11.89 20.30
CA VAL A 351 50.50 12.41 19.35
C VAL A 351 49.07 12.10 19.83
N LEU A 352 48.86 10.92 20.37
CA LEU A 352 47.58 10.50 20.99
C LEU A 352 47.22 11.40 22.18
N ASN A 353 48.19 11.76 23.02
CA ASN A 353 47.97 12.67 24.15
C ASN A 353 47.67 14.12 23.70
N ARG A 354 48.19 14.57 22.55
CA ARG A 354 47.83 15.88 21.97
C ARG A 354 46.40 15.91 21.43
N LYS A 355 45.94 14.84 20.75
CA LYS A 355 44.55 14.75 20.27
C LYS A 355 43.54 14.78 21.42
N LYS A 356 43.78 14.04 22.52
CA LYS A 356 42.91 14.03 23.70
C LYS A 356 42.82 15.40 24.41
N ASN A 357 43.91 16.17 24.41
CA ASN A 357 43.91 17.51 24.99
C ASN A 357 43.19 18.57 24.12
N LEU A 358 43.05 18.33 22.81
CA LEU A 358 42.32 19.24 21.91
C LEU A 358 40.81 19.01 21.94
N THR A 359 40.35 17.78 22.17
CA THR A 359 38.91 17.49 22.29
C THR A 359 38.35 17.88 23.66
N GLY A 360 39.15 17.83 24.73
CA GLY A 360 38.71 18.20 26.09
C GLY A 360 38.54 19.71 26.36
N VAL A 361 39.04 20.61 25.49
CA VAL A 361 38.92 22.07 25.69
C VAL A 361 37.58 22.61 25.16
N SER A 362 36.88 21.85 24.30
CA SER A 362 35.59 22.28 23.74
C SER A 362 34.42 22.22 24.74
N ASP A 363 34.52 21.42 25.80
CA ASP A 363 33.45 21.24 26.80
C ASP A 363 33.53 22.22 27.99
N ALA A 364 34.55 23.08 28.05
CA ALA A 364 34.74 24.04 29.14
C ALA A 364 34.20 25.46 28.82
N PHE A 365 33.63 25.67 27.64
CA PHE A 365 33.03 26.94 27.22
C PHE A 365 31.56 26.74 26.78
N GLN A 366 30.70 26.32 27.70
CA GLN A 366 29.24 26.51 27.60
C GLN A 366 28.64 26.88 28.96
#